data_AF-A0A1Q4YLS7-F1
#
_entry.id   AF-A0A1Q4YLS7-F1
#
_cell.length_a   1.000
_cell.length_b   1.000
_cell.length_c   1.000
_cell.angle_alpha   90.00
_cell.angle_beta   90.00
_cell.angle_gamma   90.00
#
_symmetry.space_group_name_H-M   'P 1'
#
loop_
_entity.id
_entity.type
_entity.pdbx_description
1 polymer ?
#
loop_
_entity_poly.entity_id
_entity_poly.type
_entity_poly.pdbx_seq_one_letter_code
_entity_poly.pdbx_strand_id
1 'polypeptide(L)'
;MFREDEVPMAGGHRLGVGESLRRQSLTSLNDAFTLKHFGFDDLILVRNHDREPLWWSSAFHPADWRQKRSGTGVSEVRLQPDGNLVAHDEDGTPLWSTDTAGSGAELLEVRDDGDVVLLDGAGEVVWHTDTATAEVTPPPFPVARGDRVLVGQSLADQSLTSPNGQYVLVHDHQHGGTFLYGPQGQITTWYYRVPHIYPDSFGTRLVLEEDGLFLRWCKDEIDGVDVRGLRKAWDSLTTPRFPFHPEQLVVRDTGDLEMLDADGEVMWRNGYKHDHPEFAKSSNRPRVKTTRKSARRSAVPAGTPRLPSTDETVPLVRTDFSDDDAWASTCAQVASPRHFSEGDIFTADVEPVDDAAYAGLTAAQLVTLVPADAEWAILLVADTATMESAEHHVQVVDLDEDYRGRTFRAAPSAIPEIETNLSLATMDWEYFADSTGDDGVVRPMLAESTPGSAPPATD
;
A
#
# COMPACT_ATOMS: atom_id res chain seq x y z
N MET A 1 25.33 -5.84 30.04
CA MET A 1 23.92 -6.22 30.31
C MET A 1 23.09 -5.33 29.40
N PHE A 2 22.87 -5.80 28.17
CA PHE A 2 22.06 -5.10 27.19
C PHE A 2 20.59 -5.29 27.56
N ARG A 3 19.79 -4.22 27.48
CA ARG A 3 18.33 -4.31 27.60
C ARG A 3 17.80 -4.96 26.32
N GLU A 4 16.86 -5.89 26.46
CA GLU A 4 16.27 -6.67 25.35
C GLU A 4 15.29 -5.87 24.47
N ASP A 5 15.16 -4.54 24.64
CA ASP A 5 14.10 -3.74 24.00
C ASP A 5 14.59 -2.69 22.97
N GLU A 6 15.86 -2.72 22.55
CA GLU A 6 16.35 -1.93 21.40
C GLU A 6 17.05 -2.88 20.42
N VAL A 7 16.30 -3.42 19.46
CA VAL A 7 16.91 -4.08 18.30
C VAL A 7 17.63 -2.97 17.51
N PRO A 8 18.96 -3.00 17.35
CA PRO A 8 19.66 -1.97 16.61
C PRO A 8 19.20 -2.00 15.14
N MET A 9 18.95 -0.82 14.59
CA MET A 9 18.27 -0.67 13.31
C MET A 9 19.24 -0.86 12.15
N ALA A 10 18.96 -1.83 11.29
CA ALA A 10 19.55 -1.84 9.96
C ALA A 10 19.05 -0.62 9.18
N GLY A 11 19.95 0.25 8.76
CA GLY A 11 19.58 1.49 8.09
C GLY A 11 20.77 2.22 7.51
N GLY A 12 20.54 2.93 6.40
CA GLY A 12 21.62 3.59 5.68
C GLY A 12 22.33 2.64 4.73
N HIS A 13 23.64 2.41 4.91
CA HIS A 13 24.49 1.63 4.01
C HIS A 13 25.17 0.43 4.71
N ARG A 14 24.79 0.13 5.96
CA ARG A 14 25.48 -0.83 6.83
C ARG A 14 24.52 -1.67 7.67
N LEU A 15 24.99 -2.86 8.08
CA LEU A 15 24.32 -3.78 9.01
C LEU A 15 25.37 -4.38 9.97
N GLY A 16 25.21 -4.13 11.27
CA GLY A 16 26.09 -4.61 12.32
C GLY A 16 25.69 -5.97 12.90
N VAL A 17 26.55 -6.52 13.76
CA VAL A 17 26.27 -7.78 14.48
C VAL A 17 24.98 -7.69 15.29
N GLY A 18 24.11 -8.68 15.10
CA GLY A 18 22.82 -8.81 15.78
C GLY A 18 21.68 -8.09 15.06
N GLU A 19 21.98 -7.18 14.15
CA GLU A 19 20.97 -6.51 13.32
C GLU A 19 20.47 -7.43 12.21
N SER A 20 19.26 -7.15 11.72
CA SER A 20 18.70 -7.86 10.58
C SER A 20 17.93 -6.96 9.62
N LEU A 21 17.83 -7.42 8.37
CA LEU A 21 16.97 -6.86 7.33
C LEU A 21 15.69 -7.69 7.25
N ARG A 22 14.54 -7.03 7.40
CA ARG A 22 13.21 -7.63 7.19
C ARG A 22 12.37 -6.70 6.33
N ARG A 23 12.27 -6.97 5.02
CA ARG A 23 11.66 -6.05 4.05
C ARG A 23 12.39 -4.69 3.96
N GLN A 24 13.68 -4.69 4.25
CA GLN A 24 14.51 -3.48 4.31
C GLN A 24 15.58 -3.45 3.23
N SER A 25 16.16 -2.27 3.02
CA SER A 25 17.28 -2.03 2.11
C SER A 25 18.42 -1.25 2.76
N LEU A 26 19.63 -1.51 2.28
CA LEU A 26 20.83 -0.70 2.52
C LEU A 26 21.26 -0.04 1.20
N THR A 27 21.51 1.26 1.20
CA THR A 27 21.88 2.03 0.00
C THR A 27 23.22 2.73 0.19
N SER A 28 24.17 2.48 -0.73
CA SER A 28 25.51 3.10 -0.77
C SER A 28 25.45 4.61 -0.63
N LEU A 29 26.44 5.26 -0.01
CA LEU A 29 26.40 6.70 0.31
C LEU A 29 26.25 7.61 -0.91
N ASN A 30 26.68 7.17 -2.08
CA ASN A 30 26.53 7.87 -3.36
C ASN A 30 25.19 7.61 -4.07
N ASP A 31 24.25 6.93 -3.43
CA ASP A 31 22.92 6.57 -3.95
C ASP A 31 22.93 5.61 -5.14
N ALA A 32 24.09 5.12 -5.60
CA ALA A 32 24.19 4.37 -6.85
C ALA A 32 23.79 2.89 -6.71
N PHE A 33 23.86 2.31 -5.50
CA PHE A 33 23.64 0.88 -5.27
C PHE A 33 22.75 0.62 -4.07
N THR A 34 21.85 -0.35 -4.18
CA THR A 34 20.98 -0.79 -3.09
C THR A 34 21.04 -2.30 -2.93
N LEU A 35 21.38 -2.76 -1.72
CA LEU A 35 21.12 -4.12 -1.27
C LEU A 35 19.73 -4.18 -0.65
N LYS A 36 18.78 -4.85 -1.31
CA LYS A 36 17.38 -4.95 -0.87
C LYS A 36 17.02 -6.38 -0.48
N HIS A 37 16.17 -6.48 0.53
CA HIS A 37 15.58 -7.73 1.00
C HIS A 37 14.05 -7.61 1.00
N PHE A 38 13.47 -7.43 -0.19
CA PHE A 38 12.04 -7.42 -0.46
C PHE A 38 11.82 -7.63 -1.97
N GLY A 39 10.66 -8.20 -2.29
CA GLY A 39 10.31 -8.62 -3.64
C GLY A 39 10.89 -9.99 -3.98
N PHE A 40 10.02 -10.94 -4.34
CA PHE A 40 10.35 -12.34 -4.66
C PHE A 40 11.25 -13.08 -3.65
N ASP A 41 11.39 -12.53 -2.43
CA ASP A 41 12.04 -13.11 -1.25
C ASP A 41 13.53 -13.48 -1.38
N ASP A 42 14.35 -12.62 -1.98
CA ASP A 42 15.82 -12.76 -1.99
C ASP A 42 16.51 -11.53 -1.40
N LEU A 43 17.79 -11.69 -1.05
CA LEU A 43 18.73 -10.58 -0.89
C LEU A 43 19.33 -10.26 -2.25
N ILE A 44 19.10 -9.04 -2.77
CA ILE A 44 19.50 -8.63 -4.11
C ILE A 44 20.26 -7.32 -4.04
N LEU A 45 21.42 -7.25 -4.69
CA LEU A 45 22.13 -6.01 -4.95
C LEU A 45 21.71 -5.46 -6.32
N VAL A 46 21.28 -4.20 -6.36
CA VAL A 46 20.79 -3.53 -7.55
C VAL A 46 21.58 -2.24 -7.78
N ARG A 47 21.86 -1.93 -9.05
CA ARG A 47 22.33 -0.61 -9.49
C ARG A 47 21.13 0.30 -9.73
N ASN A 48 21.06 1.44 -9.04
CA ASN A 48 19.83 2.22 -8.92
C ASN A 48 19.45 3.02 -10.18
N HIS A 49 20.40 3.31 -11.09
CA HIS A 49 20.12 4.17 -12.24
C HIS A 49 19.42 3.46 -13.41
N ASP A 50 19.63 2.15 -13.54
CA ASP A 50 19.11 1.27 -14.60
C ASP A 50 18.36 0.05 -14.03
N ARG A 51 18.35 -0.11 -12.70
CA ARG A 51 17.72 -1.22 -11.96
C ARG A 51 18.32 -2.58 -12.30
N GLU A 52 19.58 -2.61 -12.74
CA GLU A 52 20.26 -3.86 -13.05
C GLU A 52 20.60 -4.62 -11.75
N PRO A 53 20.15 -5.88 -11.58
CA PRO A 53 20.62 -6.71 -10.49
C PRO A 53 22.07 -7.13 -10.75
N LEU A 54 22.96 -6.83 -9.79
CA LEU A 54 24.39 -7.16 -9.88
C LEU A 54 24.73 -8.46 -9.16
N TRP A 55 23.97 -8.79 -8.11
CA TRP A 55 24.16 -9.98 -7.30
C TRP A 55 22.86 -10.37 -6.58
N TRP A 56 22.68 -11.66 -6.29
CA TRP A 56 21.53 -12.16 -5.52
C TRP A 56 21.91 -13.43 -4.73
N SER A 57 21.23 -13.66 -3.61
CA SER A 57 21.53 -14.79 -2.71
C SER A 57 20.93 -16.13 -3.16
N SER A 58 19.98 -16.14 -4.08
CA SER A 58 19.27 -17.37 -4.49
C SER A 58 19.88 -18.07 -5.70
N ALA A 59 19.42 -19.30 -5.93
CA ALA A 59 19.82 -20.09 -7.10
C ALA A 59 19.15 -19.61 -8.41
N PHE A 60 18.15 -18.74 -8.34
CA PHE A 60 17.37 -18.29 -9.50
C PHE A 60 17.66 -16.83 -9.79
N HIS A 61 17.78 -16.50 -11.08
CA HIS A 61 17.93 -15.10 -11.47
C HIS A 61 16.67 -14.31 -11.05
N PRO A 62 16.80 -13.04 -10.60
CA PRO A 62 15.65 -12.23 -10.18
C PRO A 62 14.53 -12.10 -11.23
N ALA A 63 14.86 -12.21 -12.51
CA ALA A 63 13.88 -12.19 -13.60
C ALA A 63 13.09 -13.52 -13.78
N ASP A 64 13.56 -14.62 -13.19
CA ASP A 64 12.93 -15.96 -13.30
C ASP A 64 11.89 -16.20 -12.19
N TRP A 65 11.24 -15.14 -11.72
CA TRP A 65 10.31 -15.15 -10.58
C TRP A 65 9.19 -16.20 -10.68
N ARG A 66 8.72 -16.52 -11.90
CA ARG A 66 7.68 -17.55 -12.15
C ARG A 66 8.10 -18.96 -11.74
N GLN A 67 9.40 -19.21 -11.58
CA GLN A 67 9.92 -20.49 -11.14
C GLN A 67 9.97 -20.62 -9.61
N LYS A 68 9.78 -19.51 -8.88
CA LYS A 68 9.73 -19.52 -7.41
C LYS A 68 8.36 -19.98 -6.91
N ARG A 69 8.34 -20.80 -5.87
CA ARG A 69 7.12 -21.23 -5.18
C ARG A 69 6.81 -20.23 -4.08
N SER A 70 5.54 -19.87 -3.88
CA SER A 70 5.11 -19.05 -2.76
C SER A 70 5.50 -19.71 -1.42
N GLY A 71 6.08 -18.96 -0.49
CA GLY A 71 6.42 -19.43 0.87
C GLY A 71 7.76 -20.15 1.03
N THR A 72 8.68 -20.06 0.06
CA THR A 72 10.06 -20.59 0.19
C THR A 72 11.12 -19.48 0.19
N GLY A 73 10.73 -18.31 0.68
CA GLY A 73 11.46 -17.07 0.51
C GLY A 73 12.27 -16.64 1.73
N VAL A 74 13.31 -15.82 1.53
CA VAL A 74 14.00 -15.16 2.64
C VAL A 74 13.02 -14.20 3.34
N SER A 75 12.85 -14.39 4.65
CA SER A 75 12.03 -13.57 5.54
C SER A 75 12.87 -12.66 6.44
N GLU A 76 14.13 -13.03 6.67
CA GLU A 76 15.10 -12.28 7.46
C GLU A 76 16.52 -12.54 6.97
N VAL A 77 17.31 -11.47 6.81
CA VAL A 77 18.77 -11.57 6.69
C VAL A 77 19.41 -11.00 7.95
N ARG A 78 20.21 -11.78 8.68
CA ARG A 78 20.84 -11.37 9.94
C ARG A 78 22.35 -11.55 9.90
N LEU A 79 23.10 -10.57 10.36
CA LEU A 79 24.52 -10.74 10.70
C LEU A 79 24.61 -11.30 12.13
N GLN A 80 25.02 -12.57 12.25
CA GLN A 80 25.00 -13.30 13.51
C GLN A 80 26.25 -12.97 14.37
N PRO A 81 26.19 -13.18 15.71
CA PRO A 81 27.32 -12.95 16.61
C PRO A 81 28.59 -13.74 16.34
N ASP A 82 28.53 -14.80 15.53
CA ASP A 82 29.70 -15.56 15.11
C ASP A 82 30.36 -14.98 13.83
N GLY A 83 29.81 -13.91 13.27
CA GLY A 83 30.29 -13.27 12.04
C GLY A 83 29.75 -13.88 10.75
N ASN A 84 28.73 -14.75 10.81
CA ASN A 84 28.06 -15.25 9.62
C ASN A 84 26.86 -14.37 9.23
N LEU A 85 26.73 -13.98 7.96
CA LEU A 85 25.52 -13.35 7.44
C LEU A 85 24.61 -14.46 6.90
N VAL A 86 23.41 -14.58 7.45
CA VAL A 86 22.51 -15.70 7.15
C VAL A 86 21.12 -15.19 6.77
N ALA A 87 20.63 -15.68 5.63
CA ALA A 87 19.27 -15.50 5.15
C ALA A 87 18.42 -16.69 5.62
N HIS A 88 17.28 -16.42 6.27
CA HIS A 88 16.37 -17.43 6.80
C HIS A 88 14.98 -17.29 6.17
N ASP A 89 14.23 -18.39 6.09
CA ASP A 89 12.80 -18.37 5.79
C ASP A 89 11.96 -17.94 7.01
N GLU A 90 10.63 -17.96 6.88
CA GLU A 90 9.70 -17.59 7.96
C GLU A 90 9.78 -18.52 9.17
N ASP A 91 10.13 -19.79 8.97
CA ASP A 91 10.31 -20.79 10.04
C ASP A 91 11.68 -20.66 10.74
N GLY A 92 12.54 -19.76 10.26
CA GLY A 92 13.90 -19.58 10.76
C GLY A 92 14.90 -20.60 10.20
N THR A 93 14.54 -21.33 9.14
CA THR A 93 15.45 -22.25 8.45
C THR A 93 16.45 -21.45 7.61
N PRO A 94 17.76 -21.71 7.72
CA PRO A 94 18.75 -21.03 6.89
C PRO A 94 18.62 -21.45 5.42
N LEU A 95 18.41 -20.48 4.54
CA LEU A 95 18.32 -20.64 3.09
C LEU A 95 19.65 -20.36 2.37
N TRP A 96 20.42 -19.40 2.88
CA TRP A 96 21.71 -18.98 2.33
C TRP A 96 22.62 -18.40 3.42
N SER A 97 23.94 -18.51 3.27
CA SER A 97 24.92 -17.88 4.18
C SER A 97 26.22 -17.48 3.49
N THR A 98 26.98 -16.58 4.11
CA THR A 98 28.32 -16.18 3.64
C THR A 98 29.43 -17.18 4.00
N ASP A 99 29.13 -18.18 4.82
CA ASP A 99 30.09 -19.16 5.36
C ASP A 99 31.28 -18.51 6.11
N THR A 100 31.03 -17.38 6.78
CA THR A 100 32.05 -16.57 7.48
C THR A 100 32.07 -16.77 8.99
N ALA A 101 31.43 -17.82 9.52
CA ALA A 101 31.43 -18.10 10.96
C ALA A 101 32.87 -18.23 11.51
N GLY A 102 33.17 -17.49 12.58
CA GLY A 102 34.49 -17.42 13.21
C GLY A 102 35.50 -16.53 12.50
N SER A 103 35.12 -15.81 11.44
CA SER A 103 35.99 -14.85 10.73
C SER A 103 36.29 -13.59 11.53
N GLY A 104 35.44 -13.26 12.52
CA GLY A 104 35.49 -11.98 13.21
C GLY A 104 34.75 -10.85 12.48
N ALA A 105 33.97 -11.16 11.44
CA ALA A 105 33.08 -10.19 10.80
C ALA A 105 32.16 -9.52 11.82
N GLU A 106 32.11 -8.19 11.79
CA GLU A 106 31.28 -7.36 12.66
C GLU A 106 30.35 -6.40 11.91
N LEU A 107 30.58 -6.20 10.61
CA LEU A 107 29.88 -5.19 9.83
C LEU A 107 29.71 -5.61 8.36
N LEU A 108 28.49 -5.57 7.86
CA LEU A 108 28.19 -5.54 6.42
C LEU A 108 28.15 -4.08 5.95
N GLU A 109 28.71 -3.80 4.77
CA GLU A 109 28.71 -2.46 4.18
C GLU A 109 28.43 -2.53 2.67
N VAL A 110 27.49 -1.71 2.19
CA VAL A 110 27.29 -1.43 0.76
C VAL A 110 28.16 -0.24 0.37
N ARG A 111 29.16 -0.48 -0.48
CA ARG A 111 30.14 0.53 -0.87
C ARG A 111 29.72 1.30 -2.12
N ASP A 112 30.34 2.46 -2.28
CA ASP A 112 30.09 3.39 -3.40
C ASP A 112 30.60 2.89 -4.76
N ASP A 113 31.40 1.82 -4.79
CA ASP A 113 31.82 1.14 -6.00
C ASP A 113 30.88 -0.01 -6.39
N GLY A 114 29.83 -0.27 -5.59
CA GLY A 114 28.89 -1.36 -5.83
C GLY A 114 29.35 -2.71 -5.32
N ASP A 115 30.40 -2.79 -4.50
CA ASP A 115 30.71 -4.00 -3.73
C ASP A 115 29.91 -4.03 -2.41
N VAL A 116 29.49 -5.21 -1.99
CA VAL A 116 28.95 -5.45 -0.64
C VAL A 116 29.95 -6.29 0.12
N VAL A 117 30.43 -5.80 1.26
CA VAL A 117 31.53 -6.42 2.00
C VAL A 117 31.13 -6.76 3.43
N LEU A 118 31.68 -7.85 3.96
CA LEU A 118 31.78 -8.09 5.40
C LEU A 118 33.18 -7.68 5.88
N LEU A 119 33.20 -6.87 6.94
CA LEU A 119 34.41 -6.34 7.57
C LEU A 119 34.56 -6.93 8.97
N ASP A 120 35.79 -7.27 9.34
CA ASP A 120 36.11 -7.60 10.73
C ASP A 120 36.29 -6.35 11.62
N GLY A 121 36.52 -6.54 12.91
CA GLY A 121 36.75 -5.45 13.86
C GLY A 121 38.01 -4.61 13.61
N ALA A 122 38.91 -5.05 12.71
CA ALA A 122 40.06 -4.26 12.25
C ALA A 122 39.75 -3.46 10.96
N GLY A 123 38.60 -3.71 10.33
CA GLY A 123 38.20 -3.11 9.06
C GLY A 123 38.72 -3.87 7.84
N GLU A 124 39.21 -5.09 8.00
CA GLU A 124 39.64 -5.94 6.89
C GLU A 124 38.45 -6.68 6.28
N VAL A 125 38.46 -6.81 4.94
CA VAL A 125 37.40 -7.53 4.21
C VAL A 125 37.59 -9.03 4.39
N VAL A 126 36.58 -9.71 4.93
CA VAL A 126 36.57 -11.17 5.11
C VAL A 126 35.65 -11.89 4.12
N TRP A 127 34.71 -11.17 3.51
CA TRP A 127 33.85 -11.64 2.42
C TRP A 127 33.35 -10.45 1.60
N HIS A 128 33.05 -10.66 0.31
CA HIS A 128 32.46 -9.65 -0.55
C HIS A 128 31.71 -10.28 -1.74
N THR A 129 30.92 -9.48 -2.45
CA THR A 129 30.10 -9.93 -3.60
C THR A 129 30.85 -9.97 -4.93
N ASP A 130 32.09 -9.47 -4.98
CA ASP A 130 32.89 -9.34 -6.21
C ASP A 130 32.22 -8.47 -7.29
N THR A 131 31.42 -7.48 -6.87
CA THR A 131 30.61 -6.64 -7.78
C THR A 131 31.15 -5.23 -8.00
N ALA A 132 32.31 -4.90 -7.42
CA ALA A 132 32.91 -3.58 -7.55
C ALA A 132 33.06 -3.17 -9.03
N THR A 133 32.56 -1.98 -9.38
CA THR A 133 32.57 -1.45 -10.73
C THR A 133 33.04 0.02 -10.78
N ALA A 134 33.59 0.41 -11.91
CA ALA A 134 33.90 1.82 -12.20
C ALA A 134 32.66 2.60 -12.69
N GLU A 135 31.58 1.91 -13.07
CA GLU A 135 30.34 2.50 -13.54
C GLU A 135 29.47 2.94 -12.37
N VAL A 136 29.71 4.18 -11.93
CA VAL A 136 28.98 4.81 -10.82
C VAL A 136 28.18 5.98 -11.36
N THR A 137 26.96 5.69 -11.80
CA THR A 137 25.98 6.72 -12.19
C THR A 137 24.95 6.86 -11.08
N PRO A 138 24.87 8.01 -10.39
CA PRO A 138 23.85 8.21 -9.38
C PRO A 138 22.46 8.34 -10.02
N PRO A 139 21.39 8.01 -9.29
CA PRO A 139 20.03 8.19 -9.76
C PRO A 139 19.69 9.69 -9.93
N PRO A 140 18.68 10.03 -10.76
CA PRO A 140 18.32 11.43 -11.04
C PRO A 140 17.77 12.22 -9.84
N PHE A 141 17.42 11.54 -8.76
CA PHE A 141 16.98 12.11 -7.50
C PHE A 141 17.74 11.40 -6.37
N PRO A 142 18.21 12.12 -5.34
CA PRO A 142 18.82 11.49 -4.18
C PRO A 142 17.90 10.44 -3.54
N VAL A 143 18.49 9.40 -2.99
CA VAL A 143 17.74 8.29 -2.39
C VAL A 143 17.45 8.57 -0.93
N ALA A 144 16.17 8.45 -0.55
CA ALA A 144 15.73 8.59 0.83
C ALA A 144 16.20 7.42 1.69
N ARG A 145 16.47 7.67 2.98
CA ARG A 145 17.00 6.69 3.94
C ARG A 145 16.44 6.95 5.33
N GLY A 146 16.51 5.93 6.18
CA GLY A 146 16.02 6.02 7.55
C GLY A 146 14.51 5.96 7.58
N ASP A 147 13.87 6.89 8.29
CA ASP A 147 12.43 6.91 8.53
C ASP A 147 11.66 7.85 7.59
N ARG A 148 12.33 8.57 6.67
CA ARG A 148 11.68 9.65 5.90
C ARG A 148 12.20 9.86 4.49
N VAL A 149 11.33 10.40 3.64
CA VAL A 149 11.68 11.07 2.38
C VAL A 149 11.64 12.57 2.61
N LEU A 150 12.69 13.30 2.24
CA LEU A 150 12.71 14.76 2.18
C LEU A 150 12.33 15.25 0.77
N VAL A 151 11.90 16.51 0.65
CA VAL A 151 11.65 17.12 -0.67
C VAL A 151 12.88 16.98 -1.57
N GLY A 152 12.64 16.58 -2.81
CA GLY A 152 13.65 16.29 -3.82
C GLY A 152 14.24 14.89 -3.74
N GLN A 153 13.93 14.11 -2.70
CA GLN A 153 14.37 12.72 -2.56
C GLN A 153 13.36 11.74 -3.14
N SER A 154 13.80 10.49 -3.27
CA SER A 154 13.00 9.44 -3.88
C SER A 154 13.21 8.03 -3.31
N LEU A 155 12.25 7.16 -3.61
CA LEU A 155 12.31 5.70 -3.42
C LEU A 155 11.99 5.00 -4.75
N ALA A 156 12.84 4.07 -5.16
CA ALA A 156 12.74 3.22 -6.35
C ALA A 156 13.51 1.91 -6.08
N ASP A 157 12.86 0.94 -5.42
CA ASP A 157 13.47 -0.26 -4.80
C ASP A 157 14.24 0.00 -3.50
N GLN A 158 13.73 0.92 -2.70
CA GLN A 158 14.24 1.18 -1.35
C GLN A 158 13.12 1.12 -0.32
N SER A 159 13.53 0.97 0.92
CA SER A 159 12.66 1.02 2.08
C SER A 159 12.96 2.21 3.00
N LEU A 160 11.95 2.66 3.72
CA LEU A 160 12.10 3.44 4.95
C LEU A 160 11.66 2.61 6.15
N THR A 161 12.28 2.84 7.30
CA THR A 161 12.01 2.10 8.54
C THR A 161 11.71 3.10 9.66
N SER A 162 10.56 2.92 10.31
CA SER A 162 10.19 3.63 11.56
C SER A 162 11.27 3.48 12.64
N PRO A 163 11.52 4.50 13.49
CA PRO A 163 12.55 4.47 14.55
C PRO A 163 12.57 3.26 15.51
N ASN A 164 11.46 2.53 15.68
CA ASN A 164 11.39 1.30 16.47
C ASN A 164 11.67 0.01 15.67
N GLY A 165 11.89 0.13 14.36
CA GLY A 165 12.20 -0.98 13.46
C GLY A 165 11.00 -1.84 13.07
N GLN A 166 9.79 -1.52 13.54
CA GLN A 166 8.61 -2.40 13.40
C GLN A 166 7.82 -2.15 12.11
N TYR A 167 7.85 -0.92 11.61
CA TYR A 167 7.12 -0.52 10.40
C TYR A 167 8.08 -0.15 9.28
N VAL A 168 7.82 -0.71 8.10
CA VAL A 168 8.71 -0.59 6.94
C VAL A 168 7.90 -0.20 5.71
N LEU A 169 8.15 1.01 5.19
CA LEU A 169 7.59 1.45 3.92
C LEU A 169 8.51 0.97 2.80
N VAL A 170 8.00 0.20 1.86
CA VAL A 170 8.75 -0.34 0.72
C VAL A 170 8.19 0.24 -0.56
N HIS A 171 9.04 0.79 -1.43
CA HIS A 171 8.67 1.00 -2.84
C HIS A 171 9.29 -0.11 -3.68
N ASP A 172 8.46 -0.96 -4.27
CA ASP A 172 8.87 -2.07 -5.11
C ASP A 172 8.25 -1.91 -6.50
N HIS A 173 9.10 -1.68 -7.49
CA HIS A 173 8.62 -1.49 -8.86
C HIS A 173 8.18 -2.81 -9.53
N GLN A 174 8.70 -3.96 -9.10
CA GLN A 174 8.36 -5.26 -9.69
C GLN A 174 6.98 -5.74 -9.22
N HIS A 175 6.64 -5.43 -7.96
CA HIS A 175 5.29 -5.63 -7.41
C HIS A 175 4.38 -4.43 -7.69
N GLY A 176 4.91 -3.44 -8.41
CA GLY A 176 4.20 -2.29 -8.94
C GLY A 176 3.58 -1.45 -7.84
N GLY A 177 4.30 -1.13 -6.76
CA GLY A 177 3.66 -0.35 -5.70
C GLY A 177 4.55 0.15 -4.57
N THR A 178 3.91 0.89 -3.67
CA THR A 178 4.48 1.29 -2.39
C THR A 178 3.62 0.72 -1.28
N PHE A 179 4.22 0.08 -0.28
CA PHE A 179 3.51 -0.68 0.75
C PHE A 179 4.09 -0.37 2.13
N LEU A 180 3.23 -0.11 3.12
CA LEU A 180 3.64 0.00 4.51
C LEU A 180 3.38 -1.31 5.26
N TYR A 181 4.46 -2.02 5.59
CA TYR A 181 4.42 -3.26 6.35
C TYR A 181 4.50 -3.01 7.85
N GLY A 182 3.76 -3.80 8.60
CA GLY A 182 3.81 -3.86 10.06
C GLY A 182 4.71 -4.97 10.59
N PRO A 183 4.77 -5.11 11.93
CA PRO A 183 5.72 -6.00 12.60
C PRO A 183 5.52 -7.49 12.31
N GLN A 184 4.32 -7.91 11.92
CA GLN A 184 4.02 -9.30 11.56
C GLN A 184 4.08 -9.52 10.04
N GLY A 185 4.57 -8.53 9.28
CA GLY A 185 4.65 -8.60 7.82
C GLY A 185 3.33 -8.35 7.08
N GLN A 186 2.28 -7.98 7.81
CA GLN A 186 1.01 -7.54 7.24
C GLN A 186 1.16 -6.16 6.61
N ILE A 187 0.43 -5.89 5.52
CA ILE A 187 0.23 -4.53 5.03
C ILE A 187 -0.73 -3.86 6.03
N THR A 188 -0.31 -2.72 6.58
CA THR A 188 -0.96 -2.17 7.78
C THR A 188 -1.99 -1.08 7.48
N THR A 189 -1.59 -0.01 6.78
CA THR A 189 -2.41 1.22 6.77
C THR A 189 -2.35 2.01 5.47
N TRP A 190 -1.36 1.76 4.61
CA TRP A 190 -1.27 2.46 3.34
C TRP A 190 -0.54 1.63 2.29
N TYR A 191 -1.13 1.54 1.10
CA TYR A 191 -0.44 1.08 -0.09
C TYR A 191 -0.91 1.83 -1.33
N TYR A 192 -0.05 1.86 -2.35
CA TYR A 192 -0.42 2.28 -3.69
C TYR A 192 0.06 1.25 -4.69
N ARG A 193 -0.83 0.77 -5.56
CA ARG A 193 -0.49 -0.11 -6.68
C ARG A 193 -0.56 0.67 -7.99
N VAL A 194 0.53 0.65 -8.75
CA VAL A 194 0.66 1.19 -10.10
C VAL A 194 -0.32 0.43 -11.00
N PRO A 195 -1.23 1.13 -11.69
CA PRO A 195 -2.22 0.47 -12.55
C PRO A 195 -1.58 -0.43 -13.62
N HIS A 196 -2.11 -1.64 -13.81
CA HIS A 196 -1.63 -2.65 -14.79
C HIS A 196 -1.60 -2.19 -16.26
N ILE A 197 -2.17 -1.02 -16.57
CA ILE A 197 -2.09 -0.39 -17.90
C ILE A 197 -0.68 0.12 -18.23
N TYR A 198 0.20 0.23 -17.22
CA TYR A 198 1.61 0.60 -17.38
C TYR A 198 2.46 -0.67 -17.36
N PRO A 199 3.31 -0.91 -18.37
CA PRO A 199 4.05 -2.18 -18.40
C PRO A 199 5.07 -2.29 -17.26
N ASP A 200 5.19 -3.48 -16.68
CA ASP A 200 6.08 -3.81 -15.54
C ASP A 200 7.56 -3.41 -15.79
N SER A 201 7.96 -3.28 -17.05
CA SER A 201 9.31 -2.94 -17.50
C SER A 201 9.72 -1.47 -17.29
N PHE A 202 8.83 -0.59 -16.79
CA PHE A 202 9.03 0.87 -16.84
C PHE A 202 9.41 1.55 -15.54
N GLY A 203 9.70 0.79 -14.49
CA GLY A 203 10.35 1.27 -13.29
C GLY A 203 9.74 2.54 -12.67
N THR A 204 8.88 2.40 -11.66
CA THR A 204 8.33 3.55 -10.94
C THR A 204 9.30 4.09 -9.89
N ARG A 205 9.14 5.38 -9.56
CA ARG A 205 9.84 6.05 -8.47
C ARG A 205 8.85 6.94 -7.72
N LEU A 206 8.81 6.79 -6.40
CA LEU A 206 8.13 7.71 -5.51
C LEU A 206 9.04 8.92 -5.25
N VAL A 207 8.59 10.13 -5.54
CA VAL A 207 9.35 11.38 -5.34
C VAL A 207 8.51 12.33 -4.50
N LEU A 208 9.09 12.86 -3.44
CA LEU A 208 8.49 13.97 -2.70
C LEU A 208 8.95 15.28 -3.33
N GLU A 209 8.02 16.09 -3.80
CA GLU A 209 8.29 17.40 -4.41
C GLU A 209 7.63 18.52 -3.60
N GLU A 210 7.99 19.76 -3.91
CA GLU A 210 7.40 20.96 -3.27
C GLU A 210 5.86 21.00 -3.37
N ASP A 211 5.28 20.35 -4.37
CA ASP A 211 3.83 20.37 -4.61
C ASP A 211 3.11 19.10 -4.10
N GLY A 212 3.82 18.17 -3.47
CA GLY A 212 3.25 16.92 -2.95
C GLY A 212 4.06 15.67 -3.24
N LEU A 213 3.46 14.53 -2.94
CA LEU A 213 4.02 13.21 -3.23
C LEU A 213 3.59 12.75 -4.64
N PHE A 214 4.55 12.38 -5.46
CA PHE A 214 4.34 12.00 -6.85
C PHE A 214 4.95 10.65 -7.16
N LEU A 215 4.27 9.90 -8.02
CA LEU A 215 4.90 8.81 -8.74
C LEU A 215 5.41 9.35 -10.07
N ARG A 216 6.73 9.24 -10.24
CA ARG A 216 7.41 9.63 -11.47
C ARG A 216 7.80 8.37 -12.23
N TRP A 217 7.51 8.36 -13.53
CA TRP A 217 8.23 7.51 -14.47
C TRP A 217 9.49 8.21 -14.90
N CYS A 218 10.61 7.50 -14.83
CA CYS A 218 11.85 8.03 -15.34
C CYS A 218 11.89 7.80 -16.86
N LYS A 219 11.64 8.88 -17.61
CA LYS A 219 11.78 8.90 -19.07
C LYS A 219 13.21 8.57 -19.53
N ASP A 220 14.20 8.80 -18.68
CA ASP A 220 15.61 8.66 -19.01
C ASP A 220 16.10 7.19 -19.10
N GLU A 221 15.27 6.22 -18.69
CA GLU A 221 15.49 4.78 -18.90
C GLU A 221 14.97 4.30 -20.28
N ILE A 222 14.44 5.20 -21.11
CA ILE A 222 13.74 4.87 -22.37
C ILE A 222 14.32 5.66 -23.55
N ASP A 223 15.27 5.07 -24.27
CA ASP A 223 15.53 5.47 -25.65
C ASP A 223 14.34 5.05 -26.55
N GLY A 224 13.61 6.02 -27.11
CA GLY A 224 12.86 5.82 -28.36
C GLY A 224 11.32 5.67 -28.33
N VAL A 225 10.61 5.99 -27.24
CA VAL A 225 9.12 5.95 -27.22
C VAL A 225 8.50 7.36 -27.26
N ASP A 226 7.51 7.61 -28.15
CA ASP A 226 6.78 8.90 -28.26
C ASP A 226 5.77 9.07 -27.12
N VAL A 227 6.21 9.73 -26.05
CA VAL A 227 5.47 9.96 -24.80
C VAL A 227 4.38 11.05 -24.86
N ARG A 228 4.02 11.59 -26.04
CA ARG A 228 2.96 12.61 -26.14
C ARG A 228 1.57 12.12 -25.72
N GLY A 229 1.33 10.81 -25.74
CA GLY A 229 0.10 10.18 -25.23
C GLY A 229 0.07 9.92 -23.71
N LEU A 230 1.23 9.86 -23.05
CA LEU A 230 1.38 9.46 -21.64
C LEU A 230 1.48 10.65 -20.66
N ARG A 231 1.50 11.89 -21.16
CA ARG A 231 1.54 13.14 -20.37
C ARG A 231 0.39 13.31 -19.35
N LYS A 232 -0.60 12.42 -19.33
CA LYS A 232 -1.79 12.50 -18.49
C LYS A 232 -1.71 11.70 -17.18
N ALA A 233 -0.75 10.81 -17.02
CA ALA A 233 -0.71 9.94 -15.84
C ALA A 233 0.09 10.58 -14.69
N TRP A 234 -0.06 11.88 -14.50
CA TRP A 234 0.45 12.58 -13.33
C TRP A 234 -0.45 12.23 -12.15
N ASP A 235 -0.36 10.99 -11.68
CA ASP A 235 -1.09 10.55 -10.52
C ASP A 235 -0.29 11.07 -9.32
N SER A 236 -0.57 12.32 -8.93
CA SER A 236 -0.24 12.70 -7.58
C SER A 236 -1.03 11.75 -6.69
N LEU A 237 -0.35 11.09 -5.78
CA LEU A 237 -0.99 10.32 -4.71
C LEU A 237 -1.80 11.23 -3.76
N THR A 238 -1.87 12.54 -4.08
CA THR A 238 -2.46 13.60 -3.26
C THR A 238 -3.22 14.69 -4.08
N THR A 239 -3.51 14.55 -5.39
CA THR A 239 -3.87 15.68 -6.30
C THR A 239 -5.15 16.50 -5.97
N PRO A 240 -5.28 17.80 -6.40
CA PRO A 240 -4.25 18.82 -6.63
C PRO A 240 -4.51 20.17 -5.89
N ARG A 241 -3.41 20.92 -5.67
CA ARG A 241 -3.28 22.30 -5.12
C ARG A 241 -3.40 22.43 -3.61
N PHE A 242 -2.37 21.98 -2.91
CA PHE A 242 -2.07 22.49 -1.57
C PHE A 242 -1.62 23.96 -1.70
N PRO A 243 -2.07 24.87 -0.83
CA PRO A 243 -1.46 26.19 -0.69
C PRO A 243 -0.11 26.17 0.06
N PHE A 244 0.39 24.98 0.43
CA PHE A 244 1.55 24.77 1.31
C PHE A 244 2.41 23.63 0.77
N HIS A 245 3.72 23.74 0.99
CA HIS A 245 4.74 22.81 0.49
C HIS A 245 5.09 21.80 1.59
N PRO A 246 4.92 20.48 1.39
CA PRO A 246 5.45 19.50 2.33
C PRO A 246 6.98 19.56 2.30
N GLU A 247 7.63 19.22 3.40
CA GLU A 247 9.10 19.12 3.49
C GLU A 247 9.58 17.68 3.68
N GLN A 248 8.73 16.83 4.28
CA GLN A 248 9.07 15.45 4.54
C GLN A 248 7.84 14.53 4.62
N LEU A 249 8.03 13.28 4.21
CA LEU A 249 7.13 12.15 4.43
C LEU A 249 7.82 11.20 5.42
N VAL A 250 7.19 10.86 6.54
CA VAL A 250 7.81 10.15 7.66
C VAL A 250 7.01 8.90 8.02
N VAL A 251 7.71 7.78 8.22
CA VAL A 251 7.15 6.54 8.79
C VAL A 251 7.30 6.60 10.31
N ARG A 252 6.18 6.51 11.03
CA ARG A 252 6.11 6.59 12.48
C ARG A 252 6.12 5.22 13.14
N ASP A 253 6.54 5.20 14.39
CA ASP A 253 6.49 4.03 15.29
C ASP A 253 5.07 3.54 15.59
N THR A 254 4.05 4.33 15.26
CA THR A 254 2.63 3.98 15.38
C THR A 254 2.11 3.19 14.18
N GLY A 255 2.89 3.12 13.09
CA GLY A 255 2.41 2.64 11.79
C GLY A 255 1.76 3.72 10.93
N ASP A 256 1.86 4.99 11.33
CA ASP A 256 1.41 6.11 10.52
C ASP A 256 2.48 6.53 9.50
N LEU A 257 2.05 6.84 8.29
CA LEU A 257 2.78 7.56 7.26
C LEU A 257 2.29 9.01 7.25
N GLU A 258 3.15 9.95 7.64
CA GLU A 258 2.79 11.36 7.81
C GLU A 258 3.57 12.26 6.87
N MET A 259 2.87 13.21 6.24
CA MET A 259 3.52 14.30 5.52
C MET A 259 3.53 15.54 6.41
N LEU A 260 4.70 16.15 6.57
CA LEU A 260 4.94 17.29 7.45
C LEU A 260 5.41 18.50 6.65
N ASP A 261 5.05 19.69 7.13
CA ASP A 261 5.59 20.95 6.61
C ASP A 261 6.95 21.33 7.24
N ALA A 262 7.41 22.54 6.93
CA ALA A 262 8.66 23.10 7.44
C ALA A 262 8.69 23.34 8.95
N ASP A 263 7.53 23.52 9.59
CA ASP A 263 7.42 23.70 11.03
C ASP A 263 7.26 22.35 11.76
N GLY A 264 7.06 21.26 11.01
CA GLY A 264 6.89 19.90 11.52
C GLY A 264 5.44 19.55 11.82
N GLU A 265 4.48 20.36 11.38
CA GLU A 265 3.06 20.11 11.55
C GLU A 265 2.57 19.04 10.58
N VAL A 266 1.67 18.17 11.04
CA VAL A 266 1.10 17.08 10.23
C VAL A 266 0.09 17.67 9.24
N MET A 267 0.37 17.50 7.97
CA MET A 267 -0.48 17.97 6.86
C MET A 267 -1.35 16.86 6.29
N TRP A 268 -0.85 15.63 6.35
CA TRP A 268 -1.46 14.43 5.78
C TRP A 268 -1.02 13.22 6.58
N ARG A 269 -1.92 12.26 6.76
CA ARG A 269 -1.66 10.99 7.43
C ARG A 269 -2.41 9.87 6.71
N ASN A 270 -1.72 8.82 6.29
CA ASN A 270 -2.29 7.58 5.74
C ASN A 270 -3.40 7.77 4.68
N GLY A 271 -3.23 8.68 3.73
CA GLY A 271 -4.24 8.97 2.69
C GLY A 271 -5.09 10.20 2.97
N TYR A 272 -5.27 10.57 4.25
CA TYR A 272 -6.18 11.63 4.67
C TYR A 272 -5.45 12.95 4.91
N LYS A 273 -6.07 14.07 4.53
CA LYS A 273 -5.59 15.40 4.94
C LYS A 273 -5.84 15.55 6.43
N HIS A 274 -4.81 15.88 7.19
CA HIS A 274 -4.96 16.17 8.61
C HIS A 274 -5.57 17.58 8.78
N ASP A 275 -6.35 17.80 9.85
CA ASP A 275 -6.95 19.09 10.18
C ASP A 275 -5.87 20.17 10.34
N HIS A 276 -5.64 20.96 9.28
CA HIS A 276 -4.67 22.06 9.26
C HIS A 276 -5.41 23.41 9.28
N PRO A 277 -5.01 24.38 10.12
CA PRO A 277 -5.66 25.69 10.24
C PRO A 277 -5.74 26.47 8.91
N GLU A 278 -4.88 26.15 7.95
CA GLU A 278 -4.85 26.79 6.65
C GLU A 278 -5.65 26.05 5.55
N PHE A 279 -5.99 24.76 5.73
CA PHE A 279 -7.04 24.09 4.92
C PHE A 279 -8.40 24.77 5.13
N ALA A 280 -8.66 25.27 6.34
CA ALA A 280 -9.85 26.06 6.65
C ALA A 280 -9.97 27.36 5.82
N LYS A 281 -8.90 27.81 5.15
CA LYS A 281 -8.86 29.05 4.37
C LYS A 281 -8.90 28.88 2.85
N SER A 282 -8.56 27.71 2.29
CA SER A 282 -8.37 27.57 0.83
C SER A 282 -9.52 26.95 0.04
N SER A 283 -10.58 26.45 0.69
CA SER A 283 -11.85 26.10 0.02
C SER A 283 -13.10 26.75 0.64
N ASN A 284 -12.96 27.51 1.74
CA ASN A 284 -14.08 28.04 2.53
C ASN A 284 -14.26 29.57 2.44
N ARG A 285 -14.43 30.11 1.23
CA ARG A 285 -15.30 31.29 1.12
C ARG A 285 -16.74 30.81 1.03
N PRO A 286 -17.63 31.18 1.97
CA PRO A 286 -19.05 30.92 1.80
C PRO A 286 -19.47 31.60 0.50
N ARG A 287 -19.80 30.80 -0.51
CA ARG A 287 -20.54 31.30 -1.67
C ARG A 287 -21.76 32.01 -1.10
N VAL A 288 -21.81 33.33 -1.29
CA VAL A 288 -22.94 34.16 -0.87
C VAL A 288 -24.22 33.43 -1.26
N LYS A 289 -25.06 33.15 -0.25
CA LYS A 289 -26.32 32.42 -0.39
C LYS A 289 -27.20 33.07 -1.46
N THR A 290 -27.11 32.61 -2.69
CA THR A 290 -28.28 32.62 -3.56
C THR A 290 -29.10 31.41 -3.15
N THR A 291 -30.15 31.67 -2.38
CA THR A 291 -31.19 30.72 -2.00
C THR A 291 -31.77 30.06 -3.26
N ARG A 292 -31.15 28.98 -3.71
CA ARG A 292 -31.83 28.00 -4.55
C ARG A 292 -32.54 27.09 -3.56
N LYS A 293 -33.87 27.19 -3.53
CA LYS A 293 -34.77 26.43 -2.66
C LYS A 293 -34.27 25.00 -2.53
N SER A 294 -33.83 24.60 -1.33
CA SER A 294 -33.51 23.21 -1.07
C SER A 294 -34.77 22.40 -1.37
N ALA A 295 -34.61 21.33 -2.15
CA ALA A 295 -35.60 20.28 -2.16
C ALA A 295 -35.78 19.83 -0.70
N ARG A 296 -37.04 19.55 -0.33
CA ARG A 296 -37.42 19.10 1.01
C ARG A 296 -36.49 17.96 1.45
N ARG A 297 -35.81 18.09 2.60
CA ARG A 297 -35.30 16.92 3.32
C ARG A 297 -36.52 16.05 3.63
N SER A 298 -36.68 14.93 2.93
CA SER A 298 -37.74 13.97 3.22
C SER A 298 -37.44 13.36 4.59
N ALA A 299 -38.25 13.70 5.59
CA ALA A 299 -38.13 13.13 6.93
C ALA A 299 -38.27 11.60 6.88
N VAL A 300 -37.52 10.89 7.72
CA VAL A 300 -37.70 9.45 7.92
C VAL A 300 -39.10 9.19 8.50
N PRO A 301 -39.83 8.15 8.07
CA PRO A 301 -41.09 7.77 8.67
C PRO A 301 -41.00 7.61 10.20
N ALA A 302 -42.03 8.03 10.92
CA ALA A 302 -42.06 7.90 12.38
C ALA A 302 -42.13 6.42 12.77
N GLY A 303 -41.24 5.99 13.69
CA GLY A 303 -41.18 4.62 14.18
C GLY A 303 -40.24 3.70 13.39
N THR A 304 -39.52 4.21 12.38
CA THR A 304 -38.42 3.46 11.76
C THR A 304 -37.32 3.22 12.80
N PRO A 305 -36.88 1.96 12.99
CA PRO A 305 -35.82 1.62 13.94
C PRO A 305 -34.47 2.24 13.51
N ARG A 306 -33.53 2.35 14.47
CA ARG A 306 -32.14 2.62 14.12
C ARG A 306 -31.54 1.39 13.44
N LEU A 307 -30.52 1.61 12.62
CA LEU A 307 -29.73 0.53 12.05
C LEU A 307 -29.09 -0.30 13.17
N PRO A 308 -28.87 -1.62 12.95
CA PRO A 308 -28.25 -2.48 13.95
C PRO A 308 -26.86 -1.97 14.34
N SER A 309 -26.58 -1.99 15.65
CA SER A 309 -25.24 -1.78 16.23
C SER A 309 -24.67 -3.17 16.56
N THR A 310 -24.22 -3.87 15.55
CA THR A 310 -23.53 -5.16 15.70
C THR A 310 -22.03 -4.92 15.86
N ASP A 311 -21.32 -5.85 16.51
CA ASP A 311 -19.90 -5.77 16.86
C ASP A 311 -19.04 -5.60 15.58
N GLU A 312 -18.81 -4.35 15.15
CA GLU A 312 -17.99 -3.93 14.01
C GLU A 312 -18.48 -4.34 12.58
N THR A 313 -19.57 -5.11 12.45
CA THR A 313 -20.04 -5.58 11.12
C THR A 313 -20.78 -4.50 10.31
N VAL A 314 -20.46 -4.40 9.01
CA VAL A 314 -21.04 -3.42 8.09
C VAL A 314 -22.46 -3.85 7.66
N PRO A 315 -23.51 -3.03 7.84
CA PRO A 315 -24.85 -3.42 7.43
C PRO A 315 -25.06 -3.27 5.91
N LEU A 316 -25.56 -4.32 5.26
CA LEU A 316 -26.14 -4.29 3.92
C LEU A 316 -27.67 -4.18 4.02
N VAL A 317 -28.20 -2.97 3.87
CA VAL A 317 -29.61 -2.67 4.10
C VAL A 317 -30.43 -2.83 2.83
N ARG A 318 -31.41 -3.73 2.86
CA ARG A 318 -32.41 -3.86 1.80
C ARG A 318 -33.45 -2.75 1.90
N THR A 319 -33.59 -1.96 0.85
CA THR A 319 -34.63 -0.91 0.75
C THR A 319 -35.65 -1.17 -0.36
N ASP A 320 -35.34 -2.05 -1.31
CA ASP A 320 -36.27 -2.52 -2.33
C ASP A 320 -36.57 -4.02 -2.16
N PHE A 321 -37.85 -4.37 -2.16
CA PHE A 321 -38.36 -5.73 -1.92
C PHE A 321 -39.08 -6.31 -3.16
N SER A 322 -38.79 -5.77 -4.35
CA SER A 322 -39.41 -6.20 -5.61
C SER A 322 -38.89 -7.54 -6.13
N ASP A 323 -37.66 -7.91 -5.76
CA ASP A 323 -37.00 -9.13 -6.22
C ASP A 323 -36.23 -9.81 -5.07
N ASP A 324 -36.71 -10.97 -4.62
CA ASP A 324 -36.08 -11.76 -3.56
C ASP A 324 -34.88 -12.56 -4.07
N ASP A 325 -34.86 -12.93 -5.35
CA ASP A 325 -33.78 -13.70 -5.95
C ASP A 325 -32.55 -12.81 -6.18
N ALA A 326 -32.76 -11.57 -6.66
CA ALA A 326 -31.70 -10.57 -6.78
C ALA A 326 -31.10 -10.20 -5.41
N TRP A 327 -31.93 -10.09 -4.38
CA TRP A 327 -31.47 -9.88 -3.00
C TRP A 327 -30.60 -11.03 -2.49
N ALA A 328 -31.07 -12.27 -2.64
CA ALA A 328 -30.32 -13.46 -2.24
C ALA A 328 -28.99 -13.59 -3.00
N SER A 329 -29.00 -13.31 -4.31
CA SER A 329 -27.80 -13.28 -5.17
C SER A 329 -26.79 -12.23 -4.70
N THR A 330 -27.26 -11.02 -4.40
CA THR A 330 -26.41 -9.93 -3.89
C THR A 330 -25.73 -10.31 -2.59
N CYS A 331 -26.50 -10.81 -1.60
CA CYS A 331 -25.94 -11.24 -0.31
C CYS A 331 -24.91 -12.36 -0.48
N ALA A 332 -25.21 -13.36 -1.32
CA ALA A 332 -24.29 -14.46 -1.57
C ALA A 332 -22.97 -13.99 -2.20
N GLN A 333 -23.03 -13.06 -3.15
CA GLN A 333 -21.84 -12.53 -3.81
C GLN A 333 -20.97 -11.67 -2.91
N VAL A 334 -21.58 -10.88 -2.01
CA VAL A 334 -20.88 -10.07 -1.00
C VAL A 334 -20.21 -10.96 0.05
N ALA A 335 -20.90 -12.00 0.53
CA ALA A 335 -20.37 -12.90 1.55
C ALA A 335 -19.33 -13.91 1.03
N SER A 336 -19.17 -14.04 -0.29
CA SER A 336 -18.25 -15.01 -0.89
C SER A 336 -16.79 -14.57 -0.72
N PRO A 337 -15.92 -15.39 -0.09
CA PRO A 337 -14.48 -15.11 -0.04
C PRO A 337 -13.90 -14.96 -1.44
N ARG A 338 -13.06 -13.94 -1.64
CA ARG A 338 -12.43 -13.66 -2.94
C ARG A 338 -10.95 -13.99 -2.90
N HIS A 339 -10.56 -14.89 -3.80
CA HIS A 339 -9.18 -15.30 -4.00
C HIS A 339 -8.59 -14.51 -5.15
N PHE A 340 -7.53 -13.76 -4.86
CA PHE A 340 -6.80 -13.03 -5.88
C PHE A 340 -5.45 -13.69 -6.18
N SER A 341 -4.86 -13.34 -7.33
CA SER A 341 -3.76 -14.06 -8.00
C SER A 341 -2.44 -14.19 -7.21
N GLU A 342 -2.35 -13.66 -6.00
CA GLU A 342 -1.17 -13.71 -5.12
C GLU A 342 -1.39 -14.52 -3.82
N GLY A 343 -2.56 -15.15 -3.66
CA GLY A 343 -2.89 -15.98 -2.48
C GLY A 343 -3.67 -15.24 -1.39
N ASP A 344 -3.89 -13.94 -1.55
CA ASP A 344 -4.72 -13.13 -0.66
C ASP A 344 -6.20 -13.52 -0.75
N ILE A 345 -6.85 -13.58 0.41
CA ILE A 345 -8.28 -13.86 0.55
C ILE A 345 -8.93 -12.65 1.21
N PHE A 346 -9.83 -11.99 0.50
CA PHE A 346 -10.67 -10.94 1.07
C PHE A 346 -12.05 -11.51 1.41
N THR A 347 -12.50 -11.23 2.62
CA THR A 347 -13.85 -11.56 3.11
C THR A 347 -14.44 -10.29 3.69
N ALA A 348 -15.61 -9.90 3.18
CA ALA A 348 -16.31 -8.73 3.71
C ALA A 348 -16.94 -9.10 5.07
N ASP A 349 -16.75 -8.26 6.09
CA ASP A 349 -17.51 -8.39 7.34
C ASP A 349 -18.84 -7.65 7.23
N VAL A 350 -19.78 -8.25 6.50
CA VAL A 350 -21.06 -7.63 6.13
C VAL A 350 -22.25 -8.43 6.64
N GLU A 351 -23.18 -7.73 7.28
CA GLU A 351 -24.44 -8.31 7.78
C GLU A 351 -25.65 -7.87 6.93
N PRO A 352 -26.37 -8.79 6.29
CA PRO A 352 -27.61 -8.48 5.59
C PRO A 352 -28.73 -8.03 6.54
N VAL A 353 -29.34 -6.87 6.24
CA VAL A 353 -30.46 -6.30 6.99
C VAL A 353 -31.71 -6.31 6.13
N ASP A 354 -32.56 -7.31 6.34
CA ASP A 354 -33.82 -7.55 5.61
C ASP A 354 -35.04 -7.21 6.49
N ASP A 355 -35.26 -5.91 6.71
CA ASP A 355 -36.40 -5.38 7.50
C ASP A 355 -37.24 -4.43 6.67
N ALA A 356 -38.52 -4.77 6.48
CA ALA A 356 -39.49 -3.99 5.73
C ALA A 356 -39.72 -2.56 6.29
N ALA A 357 -39.29 -2.28 7.53
CA ALA A 357 -39.29 -0.93 8.09
C ALA A 357 -38.37 0.04 7.33
N TYR A 358 -37.39 -0.48 6.57
CA TYR A 358 -36.49 0.31 5.72
C TYR A 358 -36.96 0.42 4.26
N ALA A 359 -38.10 -0.17 3.91
CA ALA A 359 -38.60 -0.16 2.54
C ALA A 359 -38.79 1.26 1.98
N GLY A 360 -38.20 1.52 0.81
CA GLY A 360 -38.26 2.78 0.09
C GLY A 360 -37.44 3.92 0.71
N LEU A 361 -36.61 3.67 1.73
CA LEU A 361 -35.71 4.67 2.28
C LEU A 361 -34.52 4.92 1.34
N THR A 362 -34.15 6.20 1.22
CA THR A 362 -32.93 6.60 0.50
C THR A 362 -31.68 6.45 1.38
N ALA A 363 -30.50 6.32 0.76
CA ALA A 363 -29.22 6.37 1.48
C ALA A 363 -29.14 7.56 2.47
N ALA A 364 -29.52 8.76 2.02
CA ALA A 364 -29.52 9.96 2.85
C ALA A 364 -30.46 9.87 4.08
N GLN A 365 -31.54 9.08 4.01
CA GLN A 365 -32.42 8.81 5.14
C GLN A 365 -31.82 7.76 6.07
N LEU A 366 -31.25 6.69 5.52
CA LEU A 366 -30.57 5.65 6.30
C LEU A 366 -29.37 6.19 7.10
N VAL A 367 -28.60 7.12 6.52
CA VAL A 367 -27.49 7.82 7.21
C VAL A 367 -27.94 8.48 8.51
N THR A 368 -29.20 8.91 8.62
CA THR A 368 -29.76 9.52 9.85
C THR A 368 -30.18 8.49 10.91
N LEU A 369 -30.26 7.21 10.54
CA LEU A 369 -30.62 6.10 11.40
C LEU A 369 -29.40 5.34 11.94
N VAL A 370 -28.20 5.68 11.48
CA VAL A 370 -26.92 5.14 11.98
C VAL A 370 -26.80 5.45 13.49
N PRO A 371 -26.51 4.44 14.33
CA PRO A 371 -26.21 4.62 15.75
C PRO A 371 -25.04 5.59 15.98
N ALA A 372 -24.97 6.22 17.15
CA ALA A 372 -23.88 7.16 17.46
C ALA A 372 -22.58 6.45 17.84
N ASP A 373 -22.70 5.18 18.21
CA ASP A 373 -21.69 4.22 18.61
C ASP A 373 -21.39 3.19 17.49
N ALA A 374 -21.79 3.50 16.25
CA ALA A 374 -21.43 2.68 15.11
C ALA A 374 -19.93 2.86 14.80
N GLU A 375 -19.18 1.76 14.72
CA GLU A 375 -17.73 1.76 14.48
C GLU A 375 -17.36 1.48 13.02
N TRP A 376 -18.35 1.18 12.17
CA TRP A 376 -18.16 0.89 10.75
C TRP A 376 -18.13 2.16 9.87
N ALA A 377 -17.19 2.23 8.94
CA ALA A 377 -16.90 3.41 8.12
C ALA A 377 -17.84 3.61 6.92
N ILE A 378 -18.59 2.59 6.52
CA ILE A 378 -19.47 2.61 5.34
C ILE A 378 -20.83 1.97 5.61
N LEU A 379 -21.87 2.45 4.93
CA LEU A 379 -23.19 1.80 4.85
C LEU A 379 -23.38 1.21 3.45
N LEU A 380 -23.82 -0.04 3.36
CA LEU A 380 -24.20 -0.67 2.09
C LEU A 380 -25.72 -0.66 1.92
N VAL A 381 -26.20 -0.31 0.73
CA VAL A 381 -27.64 -0.22 0.43
C VAL A 381 -27.98 -0.99 -0.84
N ALA A 382 -28.91 -1.94 -0.71
CA ALA A 382 -29.54 -2.64 -1.81
C ALA A 382 -30.89 -1.98 -2.14
N ASP A 383 -30.88 -1.10 -3.14
CA ASP A 383 -32.03 -0.29 -3.56
C ASP A 383 -32.66 -0.79 -4.86
N THR A 384 -33.61 -0.04 -5.42
CA THR A 384 -34.29 -0.40 -6.67
C THR A 384 -33.30 -0.66 -7.81
N ALA A 385 -32.22 0.11 -7.90
CA ALA A 385 -31.22 -0.11 -8.95
C ALA A 385 -30.36 -1.36 -8.69
N THR A 386 -30.20 -1.79 -7.44
CA THR A 386 -29.62 -3.11 -7.14
C THR A 386 -30.53 -4.22 -7.67
N MET A 387 -31.85 -4.12 -7.48
CA MET A 387 -32.80 -5.14 -7.95
C MET A 387 -32.97 -5.14 -9.47
N GLU A 388 -32.91 -3.97 -10.11
CA GLU A 388 -33.08 -3.84 -11.58
C GLU A 388 -31.79 -4.10 -12.38
N SER A 389 -30.61 -3.98 -11.75
CA SER A 389 -29.33 -4.20 -12.43
C SER A 389 -29.04 -5.68 -12.63
N ALA A 390 -28.60 -6.05 -13.84
CA ALA A 390 -28.14 -7.41 -14.16
C ALA A 390 -26.88 -7.83 -13.38
N GLU A 391 -26.12 -6.85 -12.87
CA GLU A 391 -24.92 -7.04 -12.05
C GLU A 391 -25.18 -6.76 -10.55
N HIS A 392 -26.44 -6.45 -10.18
CA HIS A 392 -26.87 -6.18 -8.81
C HIS A 392 -26.05 -5.11 -8.08
N HIS A 393 -25.84 -3.96 -8.73
CA HIS A 393 -24.98 -2.89 -8.22
C HIS A 393 -25.44 -2.37 -6.85
N VAL A 394 -24.61 -2.58 -5.82
CA VAL A 394 -24.82 -2.13 -4.44
C VAL A 394 -24.39 -0.67 -4.32
N GLN A 395 -25.18 0.15 -3.63
CA GLN A 395 -24.77 1.51 -3.31
C GLN A 395 -23.93 1.49 -2.04
N VAL A 396 -22.70 2.01 -2.14
CA VAL A 396 -21.79 2.23 -1.01
C VAL A 396 -21.99 3.67 -0.54
N VAL A 397 -22.07 3.90 0.76
CA VAL A 397 -22.34 5.20 1.37
C VAL A 397 -21.26 5.51 2.42
N ASP A 398 -20.61 6.66 2.25
CA ASP A 398 -19.56 7.17 3.14
C ASP A 398 -20.16 7.62 4.48
N LEU A 399 -19.62 7.17 5.60
CA LEU A 399 -20.03 7.61 6.94
C LEU A 399 -19.00 8.48 7.66
N ASP A 400 -17.88 8.81 7.01
CA ASP A 400 -16.87 9.71 7.55
C ASP A 400 -17.49 11.04 8.02
N GLU A 401 -17.02 11.58 9.14
CA GLU A 401 -17.62 12.75 9.79
C GLU A 401 -17.65 14.00 8.89
N ASP A 402 -16.64 14.18 8.05
CA ASP A 402 -16.49 15.34 7.17
C ASP A 402 -17.21 15.17 5.83
N TYR A 403 -17.42 13.92 5.43
CA TYR A 403 -17.88 13.56 4.08
C TYR A 403 -19.15 12.71 4.04
N ARG A 404 -19.81 12.59 5.18
CA ARG A 404 -21.00 11.76 5.42
C ARG A 404 -22.06 11.88 4.33
N GLY A 405 -22.42 10.74 3.75
CA GLY A 405 -23.52 10.58 2.80
C GLY A 405 -23.15 10.74 1.33
N ARG A 406 -21.85 10.85 0.98
CA ARG A 406 -21.41 10.62 -0.41
C ARG A 406 -21.62 9.16 -0.78
N THR A 407 -21.81 8.88 -2.07
CA THR A 407 -22.12 7.52 -2.55
C THR A 407 -21.48 7.23 -3.89
N PHE A 408 -21.08 5.98 -4.10
CA PHE A 408 -20.83 5.38 -5.42
C PHE A 408 -21.52 4.01 -5.51
N ARG A 409 -21.51 3.38 -6.70
CA ARG A 409 -22.02 2.02 -6.88
C ARG A 409 -20.88 1.04 -7.11
N ALA A 410 -21.02 -0.16 -6.58
CA ALA A 410 -20.07 -1.25 -6.76
C ALA A 410 -20.79 -2.54 -7.17
N ALA A 411 -20.12 -3.37 -7.96
CA ALA A 411 -20.54 -4.75 -8.14
C ALA A 411 -20.43 -5.48 -6.79
N PRO A 412 -21.35 -6.41 -6.45
CA PRO A 412 -21.29 -7.19 -5.21
C PRO A 412 -19.93 -7.90 -5.00
N SER A 413 -19.30 -8.32 -6.09
CA SER A 413 -17.98 -8.97 -6.07
C SER A 413 -16.82 -8.06 -5.65
N ALA A 414 -16.96 -6.73 -5.75
CA ALA A 414 -15.95 -5.76 -5.33
C ALA A 414 -16.08 -5.39 -3.84
N ILE A 415 -17.20 -5.73 -3.20
CA ILE A 415 -17.48 -5.33 -1.82
C ILE A 415 -16.46 -5.88 -0.81
N PRO A 416 -15.99 -7.15 -0.88
CA PRO A 416 -14.94 -7.62 0.04
C PRO A 416 -13.65 -6.79 0.00
N GLU A 417 -13.23 -6.35 -1.19
CA GLU A 417 -12.06 -5.47 -1.35
C GLU A 417 -12.36 -4.08 -0.78
N ILE A 418 -13.49 -3.47 -1.13
CA ILE A 418 -13.88 -2.12 -0.68
C ILE A 418 -14.06 -2.07 0.84
N GLU A 419 -14.83 -3.01 1.40
CA GLU A 419 -15.16 -3.05 2.82
C GLU A 419 -13.92 -3.29 3.65
N THR A 420 -13.13 -4.32 3.36
CA THR A 420 -11.89 -4.60 4.08
C THR A 420 -10.98 -3.37 4.07
N ASN A 421 -10.85 -2.69 2.91
CA ASN A 421 -9.94 -1.56 2.82
C ASN A 421 -10.45 -0.28 3.50
N LEU A 422 -11.75 0.01 3.43
CA LEU A 422 -12.32 1.20 4.08
C LEU A 422 -12.47 1.00 5.59
N SER A 423 -12.79 -0.21 6.05
CA SER A 423 -12.88 -0.55 7.48
C SER A 423 -11.49 -0.59 8.15
N LEU A 424 -10.45 -1.05 7.45
CA LEU A 424 -9.06 -1.02 7.94
C LEU A 424 -8.33 0.29 7.64
N ALA A 425 -9.00 1.24 6.96
CA ALA A 425 -8.43 2.49 6.47
C ALA A 425 -7.14 2.31 5.63
N THR A 426 -7.02 1.21 4.89
CA THR A 426 -5.86 0.90 4.04
C THR A 426 -5.95 1.54 2.65
N MET A 427 -7.14 1.96 2.21
CA MET A 427 -7.38 2.78 1.00
C MET A 427 -8.44 3.84 1.28
N ASP A 428 -8.39 4.97 0.57
CA ASP A 428 -9.35 6.06 0.74
C ASP A 428 -10.61 5.86 -0.12
N TRP A 429 -11.67 6.59 0.26
CA TRP A 429 -12.93 6.63 -0.45
C TRP A 429 -12.76 7.12 -1.90
N GLU A 430 -11.92 8.14 -2.09
CA GLU A 430 -11.64 8.77 -3.38
C GLU A 430 -11.07 7.79 -4.39
N TYR A 431 -10.17 6.89 -3.99
CA TYR A 431 -9.62 5.85 -4.85
C TYR A 431 -10.72 4.97 -5.45
N PHE A 432 -11.67 4.50 -4.63
CA PHE A 432 -12.78 3.68 -5.13
C PHE A 432 -13.76 4.52 -5.96
N ALA A 433 -14.10 5.72 -5.50
CA ALA A 433 -15.01 6.61 -6.20
C ALA A 433 -14.48 7.05 -7.58
N ASP A 434 -13.16 7.20 -7.74
CA ASP A 434 -12.52 7.59 -9.00
C ASP A 434 -12.21 6.37 -9.90
N SER A 435 -12.24 5.15 -9.35
CA SER A 435 -12.02 3.89 -10.08
C SER A 435 -13.28 3.33 -10.76
N THR A 436 -14.36 4.09 -10.81
CA THR A 436 -15.59 3.65 -11.49
C THR A 436 -15.35 3.43 -12.99
N GLY A 437 -15.94 2.37 -13.54
CA GLY A 437 -16.03 2.20 -14.99
C GLY A 437 -16.81 3.34 -15.65
N ASP A 438 -16.86 3.35 -16.99
CA ASP A 438 -17.61 4.35 -17.77
C ASP A 438 -19.11 4.46 -17.39
N ASP A 439 -19.63 3.42 -16.73
CA ASP A 439 -21.00 3.33 -16.21
C ASP A 439 -21.17 3.81 -14.76
N GLY A 440 -20.10 4.30 -14.12
CA GLY A 440 -20.13 4.78 -12.74
C GLY A 440 -20.11 3.68 -11.68
N VAL A 441 -19.67 2.46 -12.05
CA VAL A 441 -19.66 1.28 -11.17
C VAL A 441 -18.23 0.80 -10.91
N VAL A 442 -17.89 0.61 -9.64
CA VAL A 442 -16.66 -0.03 -9.19
C VAL A 442 -16.77 -1.55 -9.35
N ARG A 443 -15.77 -2.17 -9.95
CA ARG A 443 -15.65 -3.63 -10.14
C ARG A 443 -14.32 -4.11 -9.53
N PRO A 444 -14.15 -5.42 -9.24
CA PRO A 444 -12.94 -5.92 -8.60
C PRO A 444 -11.70 -5.49 -9.36
N MET A 445 -10.70 -4.97 -8.65
CA MET A 445 -9.48 -4.44 -9.29
C MET A 445 -8.45 -5.56 -9.52
N LEU A 446 -8.44 -6.53 -8.61
CA LEU A 446 -7.63 -7.73 -8.71
C LEU A 446 -8.35 -8.80 -9.54
N ALA A 447 -7.61 -9.51 -10.41
CA ALA A 447 -8.17 -10.61 -11.19
C ALA A 447 -8.46 -11.82 -10.29
N GLU A 448 -9.69 -12.32 -10.31
CA GLU A 448 -10.06 -13.54 -9.59
C GLU A 448 -9.24 -14.73 -10.11
N SER A 449 -8.51 -15.40 -9.21
CA SER A 449 -7.89 -16.69 -9.53
C SER A 449 -8.96 -17.78 -9.56
N THR A 450 -9.14 -18.45 -10.70
CA THR A 450 -10.10 -19.56 -10.81
C THR A 450 -9.51 -20.82 -10.17
N PRO A 451 -10.15 -21.43 -9.16
CA PRO A 451 -9.66 -22.68 -8.61
C PRO A 451 -9.87 -23.81 -9.64
N GLY A 452 -8.77 -24.38 -10.17
CA GLY A 452 -8.82 -25.70 -10.81
C GLY A 452 -8.45 -25.83 -12.29
N SER A 453 -7.76 -24.87 -12.92
CA SER A 453 -7.12 -25.17 -14.23
C SER A 453 -5.74 -25.80 -14.00
N ALA A 454 -5.71 -27.12 -13.79
CA ALA A 454 -4.47 -27.87 -14.00
C ALA A 454 -4.07 -27.73 -15.49
N PRO A 455 -2.81 -27.38 -15.80
CA PRO A 455 -2.37 -27.39 -17.19
C PRO A 455 -2.48 -28.81 -17.76
N PRO A 456 -2.87 -28.99 -19.04
CA PRO A 456 -2.91 -30.31 -19.64
C PRO A 456 -1.53 -30.93 -19.57
N ALA A 457 -1.46 -32.16 -19.07
CA ALA A 457 -0.24 -32.97 -19.08
C ALA A 457 0.23 -33.08 -20.54
N THR A 458 1.40 -32.50 -20.82
CA THR A 458 2.12 -32.76 -22.07
C THR A 458 2.93 -34.04 -21.89
N ASP A 459 2.59 -35.04 -22.72
CA ASP A 459 3.35 -36.29 -22.94
C ASP A 459 4.80 -36.02 -23.40
#